data_AF-A0A8T7HTW6-F1
#
_entry.id   AF-A0A8T7HTW6-F1
#
_cell.length_a   1.000
_cell.length_b   1.000
_cell.length_c   1.000
_cell.angle_alpha   90.00
_cell.angle_beta   90.00
_cell.angle_gamma   90.00
#
_symmetry.space_group_name_H-M   'P 1'
#
loop_
_entity.id
_entity.type
_entity.pdbx_description
1 polymer ?
#
loop_
_entity_poly.entity_id
_entity_poly.type
_entity_poly.pdbx_seq_one_letter_code
_entity_poly.pdbx_strand_id
1 'polypeptide(L)'
;MISIAEHKWSILFSLAILIVGSYLYFQNYVMVEPTVFSNMRYKTFYEEGDLKIFAIPRLNDVAMLKPASGNSLPEPGSMIIGSKEAEMMIEKGLFTEPGDKINGFFGVDMKIEGVLKTTRSPLDHMHLLSAEEFSNIEGKENMFAIAEPEMAKFFLTYNREFPLNLSEGNIQDYGPKIFDGKKYYPVIVGFDEAKMMRENRLFSKPGDKIPGFFGKDVFIVGVTARTGTMLDMLHFIPLKKGELA
;
A
#
# COMPACT_ATOMS: atom_id res chain seq x y z
N MET A 1 40.77 -37.83 12.62
CA MET A 1 39.38 -38.32 12.67
C MET A 1 38.58 -37.35 13.52
N ILE A 2 37.89 -36.39 12.90
CA ILE A 2 36.95 -35.51 13.61
C ILE A 2 35.71 -36.35 13.92
N SER A 3 35.32 -36.38 15.19
CA SER A 3 34.26 -37.24 15.70
C SER A 3 32.92 -36.86 15.09
N ILE A 4 32.18 -37.86 14.59
CA ILE A 4 30.82 -37.73 14.05
C ILE A 4 29.86 -37.07 15.08
N ALA A 5 30.20 -37.07 16.37
CA ALA A 5 29.42 -36.43 17.43
C ALA A 5 29.48 -34.89 17.39
N GLU A 6 30.62 -34.29 17.04
CA GLU A 6 30.76 -32.82 16.98
C GLU A 6 29.98 -32.21 15.82
N HIS A 7 29.84 -32.96 14.73
CA HIS A 7 29.12 -32.50 13.54
C HIS A 7 27.59 -32.51 13.70
N LYS A 8 27.04 -33.36 14.58
CA LYS A 8 25.61 -33.41 14.88
C LYS A 8 25.16 -32.23 15.76
N TRP A 9 26.01 -31.80 16.69
CA TRP A 9 25.73 -30.66 17.57
C TRP A 9 25.73 -29.33 16.82
N SER A 10 26.63 -29.13 15.86
CA SER A 10 26.65 -27.92 15.03
C SER A 10 25.39 -27.79 14.16
N ILE A 11 24.93 -28.90 13.56
CA ILE A 11 23.71 -28.92 12.74
C ILE A 11 22.47 -28.63 13.59
N LEU A 12 22.34 -29.27 14.77
CA LEU A 12 21.20 -29.04 15.68
C LEU A 12 21.18 -27.60 16.21
N PHE A 13 22.34 -27.02 16.51
CA PHE A 13 22.44 -25.64 16.98
C PHE A 13 22.09 -24.62 15.88
N SER A 14 22.56 -24.83 14.64
CA SER A 14 22.17 -24.02 13.49
C SER A 14 20.67 -24.11 13.18
N LEU A 15 20.07 -25.30 13.29
CA LEU A 15 18.62 -25.46 13.14
C LEU A 15 17.85 -24.73 14.23
N ALA A 16 18.31 -24.81 15.49
CA ALA A 16 17.69 -24.11 16.61
C ALA A 16 17.76 -22.58 16.43
N ILE A 17 18.89 -22.02 15.95
CA ILE A 17 19.01 -20.60 15.63
C ILE A 17 18.08 -20.20 14.48
N LEU A 18 17.96 -21.02 13.44
CA LEU A 18 17.02 -20.77 12.33
C LEU A 18 15.56 -20.79 12.79
N ILE A 19 15.20 -21.74 13.65
CA ILE A 19 13.83 -21.88 14.18
C ILE A 19 13.52 -20.73 15.14
N VAL A 20 14.42 -20.42 16.09
CA VAL A 20 14.23 -19.31 17.05
C VAL A 20 14.28 -17.97 16.33
N GLY A 21 15.21 -17.79 15.40
CA GLY A 21 15.30 -16.58 14.57
C GLY A 21 14.06 -16.38 13.71
N SER A 22 13.56 -17.43 13.08
CA SER A 22 12.29 -17.39 12.34
C SER A 22 11.12 -17.10 13.28
N TYR A 23 11.01 -17.80 14.41
CA TYR A 23 9.94 -17.58 15.37
C TYR A 23 9.91 -16.14 15.90
N LEU A 24 11.06 -15.58 16.29
CA LEU A 24 11.18 -14.18 16.70
C LEU A 24 10.86 -13.20 15.56
N TYR A 25 11.26 -13.54 14.33
CA TYR A 25 10.95 -12.76 13.14
C TYR A 25 9.43 -12.72 12.85
N PHE A 26 8.73 -13.84 13.03
CA PHE A 26 7.28 -13.96 12.86
C PHE A 26 6.47 -13.28 14.00
N GLN A 27 6.99 -13.22 15.22
CA GLN A 27 6.33 -12.51 16.35
C GLN A 27 6.33 -10.98 16.19
N ASN A 28 7.10 -10.44 15.24
CA ASN A 28 7.34 -9.01 15.12
C ASN A 28 6.46 -8.26 14.12
N TYR A 29 5.56 -8.92 13.40
CA TYR A 29 4.63 -8.24 12.51
C TYR A 29 3.19 -8.72 12.71
N VAL A 30 2.24 -7.85 12.38
CA VAL A 30 0.80 -8.15 12.43
C VAL A 30 0.32 -8.40 11.01
N MET A 31 -0.20 -9.59 10.73
CA MET A 31 -0.87 -9.89 9.46
C MET A 31 -2.18 -9.12 9.39
N VAL A 32 -2.44 -8.46 8.26
CA VAL A 32 -3.67 -7.72 8.00
C VAL A 32 -4.44 -8.45 6.92
N GLU A 33 -5.71 -8.79 7.20
CA GLU A 33 -6.56 -9.45 6.22
C GLU A 33 -6.87 -8.52 5.03
N PRO A 34 -6.89 -9.02 3.78
CA PRO A 34 -7.20 -8.21 2.60
C PRO A 34 -8.52 -7.44 2.68
N THR A 35 -9.51 -8.01 3.37
CA THR A 35 -10.84 -7.43 3.56
C THR A 35 -10.79 -6.11 4.32
N VAL A 36 -9.84 -5.93 5.26
CA VAL A 36 -9.63 -4.68 6.00
C VAL A 36 -9.48 -3.50 5.04
N PHE A 37 -8.66 -3.65 4.00
CA PHE A 37 -8.41 -2.61 3.01
C PHE A 37 -9.64 -2.33 2.14
N SER A 38 -10.32 -3.39 1.67
CA SER A 38 -11.47 -3.23 0.76
C SER A 38 -12.66 -2.48 1.37
N ASN A 39 -12.70 -2.38 2.70
CA ASN A 39 -13.74 -1.72 3.48
C ASN A 39 -13.38 -0.29 3.92
N MET A 40 -12.17 0.18 3.65
CA MET A 40 -11.75 1.55 3.90
C MET A 40 -12.19 2.48 2.77
N ARG A 41 -12.32 3.77 3.10
CA ARG A 41 -12.29 4.85 2.11
C ARG A 41 -10.94 5.52 2.15
N TYR A 42 -10.49 6.01 1.00
CA TYR A 42 -9.17 6.59 0.83
C TYR A 42 -9.26 7.97 0.21
N LYS A 43 -8.49 8.91 0.77
CA LYS A 43 -8.10 10.16 0.10
C LYS A 43 -6.61 10.06 -0.21
N THR A 44 -6.22 10.59 -1.37
CA THR A 44 -4.81 10.75 -1.70
C THR A 44 -4.47 12.21 -1.93
N PHE A 45 -3.24 12.58 -1.57
CA PHE A 45 -2.64 13.86 -1.86
C PHE A 45 -1.24 13.61 -2.41
N TYR A 46 -0.88 14.28 -3.51
CA TYR A 46 0.43 14.13 -4.11
C TYR A 46 1.22 15.41 -4.00
N GLU A 47 2.41 15.30 -3.44
CA GLU A 47 3.33 16.42 -3.24
C GLU A 47 4.77 15.94 -3.37
N GLU A 48 5.59 16.69 -4.11
CA GLU A 48 7.03 16.50 -4.19
C GLU A 48 7.51 15.07 -4.52
N GLY A 49 6.75 14.30 -5.30
CA GLY A 49 7.13 12.93 -5.66
C GLY A 49 6.58 11.85 -4.74
N ASP A 50 5.85 12.20 -3.69
CA ASP A 50 5.31 11.28 -2.70
C ASP A 50 3.77 11.31 -2.67
N LEU A 51 3.17 10.12 -2.52
CA LEU A 51 1.72 9.96 -2.44
C LEU A 51 1.33 9.74 -0.98
N LYS A 52 0.72 10.77 -0.38
CA LYS A 52 0.11 10.66 0.93
C LYS A 52 -1.25 9.97 0.81
N ILE A 53 -1.47 8.98 1.67
CA ILE A 53 -2.69 8.20 1.72
C ILE A 53 -3.33 8.39 3.08
N PHE A 54 -4.53 8.94 3.08
CA PHE A 54 -5.39 9.07 4.25
C PHE A 54 -6.50 8.04 4.13
N ALA A 55 -6.74 7.28 5.18
CA ALA A 55 -7.76 6.25 5.20
C ALA A 55 -8.67 6.40 6.41
N ILE A 56 -9.96 6.14 6.21
CA ILE A 56 -10.90 5.93 7.30
C ILE A 56 -11.12 4.42 7.48
N PRO A 57 -10.66 3.85 8.60
CA PRO A 57 -10.90 2.45 8.90
C PRO A 57 -12.31 2.24 9.47
N ARG A 58 -12.85 1.02 9.36
CA ARG A 58 -13.97 0.61 10.21
C ARG A 58 -13.42 0.22 11.58
N LEU A 59 -14.06 0.70 12.66
CA LEU A 59 -13.56 0.53 14.03
C LEU A 59 -13.18 -0.92 14.38
N ASN A 60 -13.98 -1.91 13.96
CA ASN A 60 -13.69 -3.32 14.22
C ASN A 60 -12.43 -3.82 13.49
N ASP A 61 -12.14 -3.28 12.31
CA ASP A 61 -10.98 -3.68 11.50
C ASP A 61 -9.67 -3.14 12.11
N VAL A 62 -9.71 -1.93 12.69
CA VAL A 62 -8.53 -1.32 13.35
C VAL A 62 -8.32 -1.73 14.79
N ALA A 63 -9.38 -2.15 15.51
CA ALA A 63 -9.24 -2.66 16.87
C ALA A 63 -8.32 -3.90 16.96
N MET A 64 -8.14 -4.63 15.86
CA MET A 64 -7.24 -5.79 15.78
C MET A 64 -5.78 -5.40 15.54
N LEU A 65 -5.50 -4.15 15.15
CA LEU A 65 -4.15 -3.66 14.93
C LEU A 65 -3.45 -3.38 16.25
N LYS A 66 -2.17 -3.72 16.32
CA LYS A 66 -1.35 -3.46 17.49
C LYS A 66 -0.57 -2.16 17.30
N PRO A 67 -0.64 -1.21 18.24
CA PRO A 67 0.23 -0.05 18.20
C PRO A 67 1.65 -0.49 18.57
N ALA A 68 2.65 0.12 17.93
CA ALA A 68 4.03 0.12 18.43
C ALA A 68 4.16 1.10 19.60
N SER A 69 3.43 2.21 19.55
CA SER A 69 3.37 3.24 20.58
C SER A 69 2.04 4.00 20.50
N GLY A 70 1.57 4.54 21.62
CA GLY A 70 0.30 5.26 21.70
C GLY A 70 -0.92 4.35 21.56
N ASN A 71 -2.04 4.92 21.10
CA ASN A 71 -3.31 4.24 20.94
C ASN A 71 -3.47 3.62 19.53
N SER A 72 -4.39 2.65 19.40
CA SER A 72 -4.67 1.93 18.14
C SER A 72 -5.93 2.40 17.41
N LEU A 73 -6.68 3.34 17.99
CA LEU A 73 -7.82 3.99 17.36
C LEU A 73 -7.65 5.51 17.36
N PRO A 74 -7.89 6.21 16.23
CA PRO A 74 -7.84 7.67 16.21
C PRO A 74 -9.07 8.24 16.93
N GLU A 75 -8.83 9.14 17.89
CA GLU A 75 -9.86 10.03 18.46
C GLU A 75 -10.13 11.20 17.50
N PRO A 76 -11.27 11.92 17.64
CA PRO A 76 -11.46 13.20 16.95
C PRO A 76 -10.30 14.17 17.19
N GLY A 77 -9.87 14.86 16.14
CA GLY A 77 -8.69 15.75 16.12
C GLY A 77 -7.35 15.03 16.12
N SER A 78 -7.31 13.73 15.82
CA SER A 78 -6.09 12.93 15.89
C SER A 78 -5.94 11.95 14.72
N MET A 79 -4.74 11.39 14.60
CA MET A 79 -4.44 10.36 13.61
C MET A 79 -3.55 9.25 14.15
N ILE A 80 -3.65 8.09 13.52
CA ILE A 80 -2.71 6.99 13.68
C ILE A 80 -1.88 6.84 12.43
N ILE A 81 -0.58 6.64 12.59
CA ILE A 81 0.35 6.59 11.46
C ILE A 81 0.86 5.15 11.28
N GLY A 82 0.89 4.68 10.04
CA GLY A 82 1.56 3.46 9.65
C GLY A 82 3.05 3.50 9.98
N SER A 83 3.67 2.34 10.23
CA SER A 83 5.04 2.29 10.76
C SER A 83 6.09 2.96 9.86
N LYS A 84 5.97 2.85 8.53
CA LYS A 84 6.93 3.41 7.57
C LYS A 84 6.74 4.91 7.36
N GLU A 85 5.48 5.36 7.35
CA GLU A 85 5.18 6.78 7.32
C GLU A 85 5.65 7.48 8.61
N ALA A 86 5.44 6.85 9.76
CA ALA A 86 5.91 7.36 11.05
C ALA A 86 7.44 7.48 11.11
N GLU A 87 8.17 6.45 10.66
CA GLU A 87 9.63 6.47 10.56
C GLU A 87 10.11 7.68 9.75
N MET A 88 9.55 7.89 8.56
CA MET A 88 9.88 9.04 7.71
C MET A 88 9.53 10.39 8.36
N MET A 89 8.35 10.50 8.98
CA MET A 89 7.93 11.74 9.62
C MET A 89 8.82 12.10 10.83
N ILE A 90 9.26 11.11 11.60
CA ILE A 90 10.22 11.29 12.71
C ILE A 90 11.59 11.70 12.17
N GLU A 91 12.09 11.05 11.12
CA GLU A 91 13.35 11.41 10.46
C GLU A 91 13.35 12.86 9.95
N LYS A 92 12.19 13.33 9.46
CA LYS A 92 11.97 14.71 9.03
C LYS A 92 11.70 15.69 10.17
N GLY A 93 11.62 15.22 11.42
CA GLY A 93 11.35 16.06 12.60
C GLY A 93 9.93 16.62 12.65
N LEU A 94 8.96 15.97 12.00
CA LEU A 94 7.55 16.41 12.00
C LEU A 94 6.84 16.10 13.32
N PHE A 95 7.25 15.03 14.00
CA PHE A 95 6.89 14.72 15.37
C PHE A 95 7.97 13.82 16.01
N THR A 96 7.90 13.62 17.32
CA THR A 96 8.86 12.82 18.09
C THR A 96 8.20 11.63 18.78
N GLU A 97 7.00 11.81 19.33
CA GLU A 97 6.25 10.75 20.02
C GLU A 97 4.73 10.93 19.88
N PRO A 98 3.93 9.87 20.10
CA PRO A 98 2.49 10.02 20.25
C PRO A 98 2.14 11.03 21.36
N GLY A 99 1.19 11.92 21.07
CA GLY A 99 0.82 13.08 21.90
C GLY A 99 1.21 14.41 21.25
N ASP A 100 2.21 14.41 20.36
CA ASP A 100 2.64 15.59 19.63
C ASP A 100 1.54 16.13 18.71
N LYS A 101 1.55 17.45 18.50
CA LYS A 101 0.63 18.15 17.61
C LYS A 101 1.34 18.63 16.36
N ILE A 102 0.70 18.45 15.22
CA ILE A 102 1.12 18.97 13.93
C ILE A 102 0.05 19.97 13.47
N ASN A 103 0.43 21.23 13.35
CA ASN A 103 -0.49 22.30 12.92
C ASN A 103 -0.53 22.37 11.38
N GLY A 104 -1.72 22.54 10.81
CA GLY A 104 -1.94 22.69 9.37
C GLY A 104 -1.56 21.46 8.54
N PHE A 105 -1.55 20.27 9.13
CA PHE A 105 -1.29 19.00 8.45
C PHE A 105 -2.34 18.77 7.35
N PHE A 106 -2.00 19.08 6.10
CA PHE A 106 -2.91 19.04 4.95
C PHE A 106 -4.23 19.79 5.23
N GLY A 107 -4.09 21.00 5.78
CA GLY A 107 -5.21 21.91 6.06
C GLY A 107 -5.92 21.69 7.40
N VAL A 108 -5.50 20.71 8.21
CA VAL A 108 -6.10 20.42 9.52
C VAL A 108 -5.05 20.29 10.63
N ASP A 109 -5.39 20.75 11.84
CA ASP A 109 -4.55 20.52 13.01
C ASP A 109 -4.77 19.11 13.55
N MET A 110 -3.69 18.39 13.83
CA MET A 110 -3.73 16.97 14.19
C MET A 110 -2.86 16.66 15.39
N LYS A 111 -3.34 15.80 16.29
CA LYS A 111 -2.52 15.12 17.30
C LYS A 111 -2.10 13.73 16.80
N ILE A 112 -0.86 13.32 17.04
CA ILE A 112 -0.43 11.95 16.78
C ILE A 112 -0.93 11.05 17.90
N GLU A 113 -1.93 10.24 17.63
CA GLU A 113 -2.57 9.36 18.62
C GLU A 113 -1.75 8.08 18.85
N GLY A 114 -1.14 7.58 17.78
CA GLY A 114 -0.30 6.39 17.85
C GLY A 114 0.41 6.06 16.55
N VAL A 115 1.36 5.14 16.66
CA VAL A 115 2.09 4.57 15.53
C VAL A 115 1.82 3.07 15.52
N LEU A 116 1.43 2.53 14.38
CA LEU A 116 1.17 1.10 14.24
C LEU A 116 2.47 0.29 14.29
N LYS A 117 2.38 -0.92 14.85
CA LYS A 117 3.43 -1.92 14.67
C LYS A 117 3.49 -2.31 13.20
N THR A 118 4.71 -2.54 12.68
CA THR A 118 4.92 -2.92 11.29
C THR A 118 4.07 -4.13 10.89
N THR A 119 3.40 -3.99 9.76
CA THR A 119 2.48 -5.01 9.21
C THR A 119 3.04 -5.67 7.96
N ARG A 120 4.05 -5.06 7.32
CA ARG A 120 4.56 -5.40 5.98
C ARG A 120 3.45 -5.38 4.93
N SER A 121 2.56 -4.42 5.10
CA SER A 121 1.43 -4.22 4.23
C SER A 121 1.35 -2.73 3.85
N PRO A 122 0.54 -2.38 2.85
CA PRO A 122 0.23 -1.00 2.51
C PRO A 122 -0.17 -0.12 3.70
N LEU A 123 -0.70 -0.70 4.77
CA LEU A 123 -1.06 0.02 5.99
C LEU A 123 0.12 0.75 6.65
N ASP A 124 1.34 0.26 6.45
CA ASP A 124 2.55 0.89 6.98
C ASP A 124 2.82 2.28 6.36
N HIS A 125 2.20 2.61 5.22
CA HIS A 125 2.36 3.86 4.48
C HIS A 125 1.13 4.79 4.59
N MET A 126 0.21 4.54 5.52
CA MET A 126 -1.07 5.25 5.60
C MET A 126 -1.20 6.10 6.87
N HIS A 127 -2.03 7.12 6.78
CA HIS A 127 -2.57 7.86 7.93
C HIS A 127 -4.01 7.43 8.15
N LEU A 128 -4.33 6.92 9.34
CA LEU A 128 -5.66 6.51 9.74
C LEU A 128 -6.33 7.63 10.52
N LEU A 129 -7.48 8.07 10.04
CA LEU A 129 -8.20 9.24 10.53
C LEU A 129 -9.58 8.86 11.07
N SER A 130 -10.15 9.73 11.91
CA SER A 130 -11.59 9.69 12.17
C SER A 130 -12.38 10.21 10.96
N ALA A 131 -13.71 10.00 10.96
CA ALA A 131 -14.57 10.44 9.86
C ALA A 131 -14.60 11.96 9.67
N GLU A 132 -14.49 12.71 10.77
CA GLU A 132 -14.50 14.17 10.76
C GLU A 132 -13.23 14.71 10.07
N GLU A 133 -12.05 14.29 10.54
CA GLU A 133 -10.77 14.70 9.96
C GLU A 133 -10.64 14.22 8.51
N PHE A 134 -11.08 13.00 8.20
CA PHE A 134 -11.08 12.51 6.82
C PHE A 134 -11.91 13.40 5.89
N SER A 135 -12.99 14.00 6.36
CA SER A 135 -13.82 14.90 5.56
C SER A 135 -13.13 16.24 5.32
N ASN A 136 -12.41 16.75 6.32
CA ASN A 136 -11.79 18.08 6.30
C ASN A 136 -10.37 18.10 5.70
N ILE A 137 -9.64 16.98 5.72
CA ILE A 137 -8.27 16.92 5.19
C ILE A 137 -8.25 17.12 3.68
N GLU A 138 -7.23 17.83 3.21
CA GLU A 138 -6.98 18.02 1.78
C GLU A 138 -6.66 16.68 1.09
N GLY A 139 -7.13 16.55 -0.15
CA GLY A 139 -6.92 15.35 -0.95
C GLY A 139 -8.11 14.99 -1.83
N LYS A 140 -7.92 13.99 -2.69
CA LYS A 140 -8.93 13.49 -3.62
C LYS A 140 -9.35 12.08 -3.22
N GLU A 141 -10.65 11.81 -3.19
CA GLU A 141 -11.19 10.45 -3.05
C GLU A 141 -11.09 9.71 -4.40
N ASN A 142 -9.89 9.24 -4.72
CA ASN A 142 -9.58 8.61 -6.01
C ASN A 142 -8.92 7.24 -5.87
N MET A 143 -8.71 6.73 -4.66
CA MET A 143 -8.08 5.44 -4.41
C MET A 143 -9.09 4.45 -3.83
N PHE A 144 -8.95 3.18 -4.21
CA PHE A 144 -9.75 2.10 -3.65
C PHE A 144 -8.97 0.78 -3.63
N ALA A 145 -9.45 -0.15 -2.81
CA ALA A 145 -8.91 -1.50 -2.73
C ALA A 145 -9.99 -2.54 -3.07
N ILE A 146 -9.56 -3.64 -3.68
CA ILE A 146 -10.34 -4.87 -3.88
C ILE A 146 -9.61 -5.99 -3.12
N ALA A 147 -10.36 -6.74 -2.31
CA ALA A 147 -9.80 -7.88 -1.60
C ALA A 147 -9.75 -9.09 -2.52
N GLU A 148 -8.55 -9.65 -2.73
CA GLU A 148 -8.35 -10.97 -3.34
C GLU A 148 -7.96 -11.98 -2.24
N PRO A 149 -8.04 -13.30 -2.50
CA PRO A 149 -7.79 -14.32 -1.48
C PRO A 149 -6.45 -14.20 -0.75
N GLU A 150 -5.39 -13.77 -1.45
CA GLU A 150 -4.03 -13.70 -0.89
C GLU A 150 -3.65 -12.28 -0.44
N MET A 151 -4.09 -11.25 -1.17
CA MET A 151 -3.71 -9.86 -0.90
C MET A 151 -4.74 -8.87 -1.43
N ALA A 152 -4.84 -7.70 -0.83
CA ALA A 152 -5.63 -6.62 -1.42
C ALA A 152 -4.90 -6.02 -2.64
N LYS A 153 -5.67 -5.71 -3.70
CA LYS A 153 -5.20 -4.97 -4.87
C LYS A 153 -5.66 -3.53 -4.77
N PHE A 154 -4.73 -2.60 -4.97
CA PHE A 154 -4.96 -1.17 -4.82
C PHE A 154 -5.01 -0.49 -6.18
N PHE A 155 -5.96 0.41 -6.31
CA PHE A 155 -6.25 1.13 -7.54
C PHE A 155 -6.31 2.62 -7.26
N LEU A 156 -5.64 3.41 -8.10
CA LEU A 156 -5.73 4.86 -8.10
C LEU A 156 -6.36 5.31 -9.42
N THR A 157 -7.44 6.09 -9.30
CA THR A 157 -8.13 6.68 -10.44
C THR A 157 -7.24 7.78 -11.01
N TYR A 158 -6.64 7.51 -12.18
CA TYR A 158 -5.59 8.32 -12.76
C TYR A 158 -6.08 9.08 -14.00
N ASN A 159 -5.85 10.40 -13.99
CA ASN A 159 -6.34 11.38 -14.98
C ASN A 159 -5.21 12.21 -15.64
N ARG A 160 -3.95 11.74 -15.61
CA ARG A 160 -2.74 12.43 -16.12
C ARG A 160 -2.33 13.74 -15.42
N GLU A 161 -3.07 14.23 -14.42
CA GLU A 161 -2.64 15.38 -13.62
C GLU A 161 -1.46 15.05 -12.70
N PHE A 162 -1.36 13.78 -12.32
CA PHE A 162 -0.29 13.25 -11.50
C PHE A 162 0.89 12.81 -12.41
N PRO A 163 2.10 13.37 -12.23
CA PRO A 163 3.24 13.00 -13.07
C PRO A 163 3.71 11.59 -12.71
N LEU A 164 3.58 10.66 -13.65
CA LEU A 164 4.11 9.30 -13.53
C LEU A 164 5.39 9.16 -14.35
N ASN A 165 6.45 8.74 -13.67
CA ASN A 165 7.68 8.30 -14.33
C ASN A 165 7.54 6.83 -14.68
N LEU A 166 7.54 6.51 -15.98
CA LEU A 166 7.48 5.14 -16.46
C LEU A 166 8.90 4.61 -16.69
N SER A 167 9.19 3.40 -16.19
CA SER A 167 10.39 2.65 -16.56
C SER A 167 10.22 1.94 -17.90
N GLU A 168 8.98 1.58 -18.23
CA GLU A 168 8.60 0.90 -19.46
C GLU A 168 7.27 1.43 -20.01
N GLY A 169 7.12 1.42 -21.33
CA GLY A 169 5.89 1.84 -22.02
C GLY A 169 5.87 3.33 -22.35
N ASN A 170 4.68 3.85 -22.66
CA ASN A 170 4.51 5.23 -23.08
C ASN A 170 3.24 5.84 -22.49
N ILE A 171 3.39 6.87 -21.66
CA ILE A 171 2.25 7.54 -20.99
C ILE A 171 1.25 8.13 -22.00
N GLN A 172 1.68 8.44 -23.23
CA GLN A 172 0.80 8.94 -24.28
C GLN A 172 -0.24 7.92 -24.73
N ASP A 173 0.05 6.63 -24.55
CA ASP A 173 -0.89 5.54 -24.83
C ASP A 173 -1.99 5.38 -23.77
N TYR A 174 -1.96 6.20 -22.70
CA TYR A 174 -2.95 6.15 -21.63
C TYR A 174 -4.32 6.68 -22.08
N GLY A 175 -5.08 5.83 -22.78
CA GLY A 175 -6.44 6.08 -23.22
C GLY A 175 -7.10 4.76 -23.66
N PRO A 176 -8.44 4.64 -23.60
CA PRO A 176 -9.14 3.45 -24.07
C PRO A 176 -8.82 3.17 -25.55
N LYS A 177 -8.61 1.90 -25.88
CA LYS A 177 -8.32 1.45 -27.25
C LYS A 177 -9.28 0.34 -27.66
N ILE A 178 -9.49 0.21 -28.97
CA ILE A 178 -10.24 -0.91 -29.54
C ILE A 178 -9.24 -1.90 -30.12
N PHE A 179 -9.29 -3.15 -29.64
CA PHE A 179 -8.53 -4.28 -30.18
C PHE A 179 -9.53 -5.36 -30.58
N ASP A 180 -9.46 -5.83 -31.83
CA ASP A 180 -10.30 -6.92 -32.34
C ASP A 180 -11.81 -6.67 -32.12
N GLY A 181 -12.25 -5.41 -32.26
CA GLY A 181 -13.64 -4.99 -32.05
C GLY A 181 -14.07 -4.86 -30.58
N LYS A 182 -13.18 -5.14 -29.61
CA LYS A 182 -13.45 -5.00 -28.17
C LYS A 182 -12.75 -3.78 -27.59
N LYS A 183 -13.41 -3.09 -26.66
CA LYS A 183 -12.85 -1.94 -25.94
C LYS A 183 -11.98 -2.43 -24.77
N TYR A 184 -10.75 -1.94 -24.71
CA TYR A 184 -9.82 -2.19 -23.63
C TYR A 184 -9.49 -0.88 -22.90
N TYR A 185 -9.42 -0.95 -21.58
CA TYR A 185 -9.07 0.18 -20.72
C TYR A 185 -7.57 0.20 -20.43
N PRO A 186 -6.94 1.40 -20.40
CA PRO A 186 -5.53 1.53 -20.08
C PRO A 186 -5.27 1.25 -18.60
N VAL A 187 -4.20 0.51 -18.30
CA VAL A 187 -3.69 0.31 -16.94
C VAL A 187 -2.20 0.60 -16.94
N ILE A 188 -1.74 1.44 -16.02
CA ILE A 188 -0.31 1.52 -15.66
C ILE A 188 -0.16 0.75 -14.36
N VAL A 189 0.92 -0.02 -14.24
CA VAL A 189 1.16 -0.87 -13.07
C VAL A 189 2.38 -0.37 -12.32
N GLY A 190 2.28 -0.29 -10.99
CA GLY A 190 3.41 -0.04 -10.11
C GLY A 190 4.52 -1.07 -10.30
N PHE A 191 5.76 -0.71 -9.99
CA PHE A 191 6.92 -1.57 -10.25
C PHE A 191 6.83 -2.96 -9.59
N ASP A 192 6.51 -3.03 -8.30
CA ASP A 192 6.45 -4.28 -7.55
C ASP A 192 5.20 -5.10 -7.93
N GLU A 193 4.07 -4.44 -8.20
CA GLU A 193 2.87 -5.11 -8.72
C GLU A 193 3.12 -5.70 -10.12
N ALA A 194 3.81 -4.96 -11.00
CA ALA A 194 4.18 -5.43 -12.34
C ALA A 194 5.07 -6.68 -12.27
N LYS A 195 6.01 -6.71 -11.32
CA LYS A 195 6.84 -7.89 -11.07
C LYS A 195 5.98 -9.10 -10.69
N MET A 196 5.07 -8.97 -9.73
CA MET A 196 4.18 -10.07 -9.33
C MET A 196 3.27 -10.53 -10.48
N MET A 197 2.69 -9.60 -11.22
CA MET A 197 1.85 -9.92 -12.39
C MET A 197 2.62 -10.69 -13.48
N ARG A 198 3.89 -10.34 -13.70
CA ARG A 198 4.78 -11.05 -14.66
C ARG A 198 5.16 -12.44 -14.17
N GLU A 199 5.48 -12.58 -12.88
CA GLU A 199 5.74 -13.88 -12.25
C GLU A 199 4.54 -14.82 -12.40
N ASN A 200 3.33 -14.26 -12.30
CA ASN A 200 2.05 -14.96 -12.54
C ASN A 200 1.63 -15.04 -14.01
N ARG A 201 2.48 -14.60 -14.95
CA ARG A 201 2.26 -14.65 -16.41
C ARG A 201 0.99 -13.93 -16.88
N LEU A 202 0.56 -12.90 -16.16
CA LEU A 202 -0.61 -12.08 -16.54
C LEU A 202 -0.30 -11.15 -17.72
N PHE A 203 0.95 -10.67 -17.81
CA PHE A 203 1.49 -9.97 -18.97
C PHE A 203 3.01 -10.11 -19.02
N SER A 204 3.61 -9.79 -20.17
CA SER A 204 5.06 -9.79 -20.37
C SER A 204 5.62 -8.38 -20.62
N LYS A 205 4.92 -7.55 -21.40
CA LYS A 205 5.38 -6.21 -21.81
C LYS A 205 4.23 -5.20 -21.92
N PRO A 206 4.54 -3.89 -21.92
CA PRO A 206 3.56 -2.88 -22.32
C PRO A 206 2.95 -3.17 -23.69
N GLY A 207 1.65 -2.95 -23.82
CA GLY A 207 0.81 -3.27 -24.98
C GLY A 207 0.06 -4.61 -24.84
N ASP A 208 0.46 -5.47 -23.91
CA ASP A 208 -0.24 -6.74 -23.68
C ASP A 208 -1.66 -6.51 -23.17
N LYS A 209 -2.57 -7.37 -23.64
CA LYS A 209 -4.01 -7.37 -23.32
C LYS A 209 -4.29 -8.37 -22.20
N ILE A 210 -5.03 -7.97 -21.19
CA ILE A 210 -5.50 -8.80 -20.09
C ILE A 210 -7.03 -8.79 -20.11
N PRO A 211 -7.67 -9.80 -20.71
CA PRO A 211 -9.13 -9.89 -20.74
C PRO A 211 -9.68 -10.20 -19.34
N GLY A 212 -10.84 -9.64 -19.00
CA GLY A 212 -11.55 -9.92 -17.75
C GLY A 212 -10.84 -9.49 -16.45
N PHE A 213 -9.83 -8.62 -16.53
CA PHE A 213 -9.15 -8.03 -15.37
C PHE A 213 -10.16 -7.29 -14.47
N PHE A 214 -10.49 -7.91 -13.34
CA PHE A 214 -11.56 -7.45 -12.42
C PHE A 214 -12.88 -7.16 -13.14
N GLY A 215 -13.24 -7.95 -14.16
CA GLY A 215 -14.49 -7.77 -14.92
C GLY A 215 -14.38 -6.80 -16.11
N LYS A 216 -13.20 -6.24 -16.39
CA LYS A 216 -12.93 -5.39 -17.56
C LYS A 216 -11.77 -5.90 -18.39
N ASP A 217 -11.89 -5.72 -19.71
CA ASP A 217 -10.78 -5.94 -20.61
C ASP A 217 -9.82 -4.75 -20.50
N VAL A 218 -8.54 -5.02 -20.18
CA VAL A 218 -7.53 -3.98 -20.00
C VAL A 218 -6.27 -4.24 -20.82
N PHE A 219 -5.49 -3.21 -21.09
CA PHE A 219 -4.16 -3.37 -21.67
C PHE A 219 -3.14 -2.60 -20.85
N ILE A 220 -1.92 -3.13 -20.78
CA ILE A 220 -0.84 -2.51 -20.01
C ILE A 220 -0.25 -1.35 -20.81
N VAL A 221 -0.38 -0.13 -20.32
CA VAL A 221 0.22 1.07 -20.92
C VAL A 221 1.71 1.15 -20.60
N GLY A 222 2.08 0.78 -19.38
CA GLY A 222 3.44 0.88 -18.90
C GLY A 222 3.60 0.41 -17.46
N VAL A 223 4.85 0.42 -17.01
CA VAL A 223 5.25 0.09 -15.64
C VAL A 223 5.95 1.31 -15.07
N THR A 224 5.63 1.68 -13.82
CA THR A 224 6.28 2.82 -13.17
C THR A 224 7.77 2.54 -12.93
N ALA A 225 8.57 3.59 -12.82
CA ALA A 225 9.88 3.48 -12.20
C ALA A 225 9.72 3.13 -10.72
N ARG A 226 10.68 2.36 -10.18
CA ARG A 226 10.67 1.98 -8.77
C ARG A 226 10.86 3.20 -7.88
N THR A 227 10.03 3.35 -6.86
CA THR A 227 10.11 4.46 -5.90
C THR A 227 10.43 4.00 -4.48
N GLY A 228 10.21 2.73 -4.15
CA GLY A 228 10.25 2.22 -2.78
C GLY A 228 9.08 2.72 -1.91
N THR A 229 8.02 3.24 -2.53
CA THR A 229 6.82 3.75 -1.85
C THR A 229 5.58 2.97 -2.27
N MET A 230 4.42 3.32 -1.72
CA MET A 230 3.15 2.69 -2.07
C MET A 230 2.82 2.75 -3.57
N LEU A 231 3.40 3.70 -4.32
CA LEU A 231 3.24 3.80 -5.78
C LEU A 231 3.65 2.51 -6.51
N ASP A 232 4.63 1.77 -6.00
CA ASP A 232 5.10 0.52 -6.61
C ASP A 232 4.05 -0.61 -6.53
N MET A 233 3.02 -0.47 -5.69
CA MET A 233 1.98 -1.47 -5.44
C MET A 233 0.62 -1.09 -6.05
N LEU A 234 0.52 0.03 -6.78
CA LEU A 234 -0.75 0.53 -7.32
C LEU A 234 -1.01 0.09 -8.76
N HIS A 235 -2.29 -0.04 -9.09
CA HIS A 235 -2.78 0.03 -10.46
C HIS A 235 -3.33 1.43 -10.72
N PHE A 236 -2.83 2.11 -11.74
CA PHE A 236 -3.34 3.41 -12.16
C PHE A 236 -4.32 3.20 -13.33
N ILE A 237 -5.59 3.48 -13.09
CA ILE A 237 -6.69 3.17 -14.01
C ILE A 237 -7.63 4.36 -14.17
N PRO A 238 -8.36 4.50 -15.29
CA PRO A 238 -9.30 5.62 -15.47
C PRO A 238 -10.66 5.35 -14.81
N LEU A 239 -10.87 4.15 -14.27
CA LEU A 239 -12.15 3.67 -13.75
C LEU A 239 -12.23 3.85 -12.23
N LYS A 240 -13.43 4.16 -11.74
CA LYS A 240 -13.76 4.13 -10.31
C LYS A 240 -14.14 2.71 -9.88
N LYS A 241 -14.18 2.45 -8.56
CA LYS A 241 -14.51 1.13 -7.98
C LYS A 241 -15.74 0.47 -8.60
N GLY A 242 -16.86 1.21 -8.70
CA GLY A 242 -18.11 0.69 -9.25
C GLY A 242 -18.15 0.56 -10.78
N GLU A 243 -17.13 1.03 -11.48
CA GLU A 243 -16.99 0.87 -12.93
C GLU A 243 -16.03 -0.26 -13.29
N LEU A 244 -15.14 -0.66 -12.38
CA LEU A 244 -14.25 -1.80 -12.57
C LEU A 244 -14.99 -3.10 -12.28
N ALA A 245 -15.59 -3.21 -11.08
CA ALA A 245 -16.32 -4.38 -10.58
C ALA A 245 -17.66 -4.66 -11.28
#